data_AF-A0A3C1RGK8-F1
#
_entry.id   AF-A0A3C1RGK8-F1
#
_cell.length_a   1.000
_cell.length_b   1.000
_cell.length_c   1.000
_cell.angle_alpha   90.00
_cell.angle_beta   90.00
_cell.angle_gamma   90.00
#
_symmetry.space_group_name_H-M   'P 1'
#
loop_
_entity.id
_entity.type
_entity.pdbx_description
1 polymer ?
#
loop_
_entity_poly.entity_id
_entity_poly.type
_entity_poly.pdbx_seq_one_letter_code
_entity_poly.pdbx_strand_id
1 'polypeptide(L)'
;MIEKEILDFLNEVTGSKFRDIKSNTSKIATLLKQDFTKEQIIEVIQLKVIQWKNNPKMAMYLRPRTLFSNENFENYINEVERIRQNPKLYAEHFKKINNIETSAADDDDGLKAMFGE
;
A
#
# COMPACT_ATOMS: atom_id res chain seq x y z
N MET A 1 -3.33 19.99 6.05
CA MET A 1 -3.44 18.98 7.12
C MET A 1 -2.57 17.81 6.70
N ILE A 2 -1.71 17.31 7.60
CA ILE A 2 -0.71 16.28 7.28
C ILE A 2 -1.39 15.01 6.75
N GLU A 3 -2.58 14.68 7.27
CA GLU A 3 -3.39 13.54 6.85
C GLU A 3 -3.78 13.59 5.37
N LYS A 4 -4.11 14.78 4.88
CA LYS A 4 -4.48 15.00 3.48
C LYS A 4 -3.27 14.76 2.57
N GLU A 5 -2.09 15.24 2.95
CA GLU A 5 -0.87 15.05 2.18
C GLU A 5 -0.49 13.55 2.08
N ILE A 6 -0.65 12.80 3.17
CA ILE A 6 -0.43 11.35 3.18
C ILE A 6 -1.46 10.64 2.30
N LEU A 7 -2.73 11.05 2.37
CA LEU A 7 -3.79 10.48 1.54
C LEU A 7 -3.58 10.77 0.05
N ASP A 8 -3.18 12.00 -0.29
CA ASP A 8 -2.85 12.42 -1.64
C ASP A 8 -1.67 11.61 -2.18
N PHE A 9 -0.62 11.41 -1.37
CA PHE A 9 0.51 10.57 -1.73
C PHE A 9 0.09 9.12 -1.99
N LEU A 10 -0.76 8.53 -1.13
CA LEU A 10 -1.32 7.19 -1.36
C LEU A 10 -2.07 7.11 -2.69
N ASN A 11 -2.89 8.11 -3.00
CA ASN A 11 -3.63 8.17 -4.26
C ASN A 11 -2.68 8.22 -5.47
N GLU A 12 -1.65 9.06 -5.41
CA GLU A 12 -0.65 9.21 -6.47
C GLU A 12 0.06 7.89 -6.77
N VAL A 13 0.59 7.20 -5.75
CA VAL A 13 1.40 5.99 -5.96
C VAL A 13 0.57 4.76 -6.31
N THR A 14 -0.69 4.71 -5.89
CA THR A 14 -1.61 3.58 -6.18
C THR A 14 -2.47 3.80 -7.43
N GLY A 15 -2.59 5.03 -7.92
CA GLY A 15 -3.58 5.41 -8.94
C GLY A 15 -5.01 5.46 -8.40
N SER A 16 -5.20 5.44 -7.08
CA SER A 16 -6.51 5.49 -6.43
C SER A 16 -7.06 6.92 -6.38
N LYS A 17 -8.35 7.05 -6.07
CA LYS A 17 -9.06 8.34 -5.94
C LYS A 17 -9.80 8.43 -4.60
N PHE A 18 -9.14 8.09 -3.50
CA PHE A 18 -9.72 8.22 -2.16
C PHE A 18 -9.95 9.70 -1.83
N ARG A 19 -11.20 10.05 -1.50
CA ARG A 19 -11.58 11.41 -1.13
C ARG A 19 -11.08 11.75 0.27
N ASP A 20 -10.76 13.03 0.49
CA ASP A 20 -10.46 13.58 1.82
C ASP A 20 -11.75 13.67 2.65
N ILE A 21 -12.13 12.52 3.23
CA ILE A 21 -13.28 12.37 4.13
C ILE A 21 -12.81 11.66 5.39
N LYS A 22 -13.51 11.89 6.51
CA LYS A 22 -13.15 11.33 7.82
C LYS A 22 -12.89 9.81 7.80
N SER A 23 -13.61 9.03 7.00
CA SER A 23 -13.41 7.58 6.95
C SER A 23 -12.04 7.18 6.38
N ASN A 24 -11.43 8.03 5.54
CA ASN A 24 -10.12 7.81 4.94
C ASN A 24 -8.99 8.46 5.74
N THR A 25 -9.25 9.59 6.40
CA THR A 25 -8.21 10.35 7.14
C THR A 25 -8.15 10.07 8.63
N SER A 26 -9.22 9.55 9.25
CA SER A 26 -9.27 9.29 10.70
C SER A 26 -8.16 8.37 11.19
N LYS A 27 -7.84 7.31 10.44
CA LYS A 27 -6.77 6.38 10.78
C LYS A 27 -5.40 7.00 10.68
N ILE A 28 -5.18 7.84 9.66
CA ILE A 28 -3.93 8.59 9.50
C ILE A 28 -3.76 9.54 10.70
N ALA A 29 -4.82 10.25 11.09
CA ALA A 29 -4.81 11.10 12.27
C ALA A 29 -4.51 10.31 13.56
N THR A 30 -5.04 9.08 13.69
CA THR A 30 -4.72 8.21 14.83
C THR A 30 -3.25 7.82 14.87
N LEU A 31 -2.65 7.45 13.74
CA LEU A 31 -1.21 7.14 13.68
C LEU A 31 -0.35 8.35 14.05
N LEU A 32 -0.68 9.53 13.53
CA LEU A 32 0.02 10.77 13.88
C LEU A 32 -0.09 11.10 15.39
N LYS A 33 -1.20 10.74 16.03
CA LYS A 33 -1.38 10.87 17.48
C LYS A 33 -0.62 9.82 18.30
N GLN A 34 -0.18 8.74 17.66
CA GLN A 34 0.64 7.68 18.25
C GLN A 34 2.14 7.92 18.00
N ASP A 35 2.53 9.18 17.75
CA ASP A 35 3.91 9.62 17.50
C ASP A 35 4.57 9.04 16.24
N PHE A 36 3.80 8.44 15.32
CA PHE A 36 4.32 8.10 14.00
C PHE A 36 4.50 9.36 13.15
N THR A 37 5.67 9.49 12.53
CA THR A 37 5.96 10.63 11.66
C THR A 37 5.32 10.48 10.29
N LYS A 38 5.12 11.60 9.59
CA LYS A 38 4.66 11.61 8.20
C LYS A 38 5.58 10.75 7.32
N GLU A 39 6.88 10.86 7.54
CA GLU A 39 7.92 10.16 6.80
C GLU A 39 7.81 8.65 6.98
N GLN A 40 7.64 8.18 8.23
CA GLN A 40 7.41 6.78 8.54
C GLN A 40 6.16 6.21 7.85
N ILE A 41 5.07 6.99 7.83
CA ILE A 41 3.84 6.60 7.15
C ILE A 41 4.05 6.52 5.63
N ILE A 42 4.79 7.46 5.05
CA ILE A 42 5.17 7.42 3.63
C ILE A 42 6.03 6.20 3.29
N GLU A 43 7.01 5.86 4.12
CA GLU A 43 7.86 4.69 3.94
C GLU A 43 7.05 3.39 3.93
N VAL A 44 6.08 3.25 4.84
CA VAL A 44 5.15 2.11 4.86
C VAL A 44 4.30 2.04 3.59
N ILE A 45 3.79 3.19 3.11
CA ILE A 45 3.04 3.26 1.85
C ILE A 45 3.91 2.75 0.70
N GLN A 46 5.13 3.27 0.55
CA GLN A 46 6.04 2.88 -0.52
C GLN A 46 6.35 1.38 -0.47
N LEU A 47 6.65 0.86 0.73
CA LEU A 47 6.93 -0.55 0.93
C LEU A 47 5.77 -1.44 0.48
N LYS A 48 4.55 -1.14 0.95
CA LYS A 48 3.37 -1.95 0.62
C LYS A 48 2.98 -1.82 -0.84
N VAL A 49 3.19 -0.67 -1.46
CA VAL A 49 3.00 -0.50 -2.90
C VAL A 49 3.94 -1.43 -3.68
N ILE A 50 5.23 -1.50 -3.33
CA ILE A 50 6.21 -2.39 -3.97
C ILE A 50 5.80 -3.87 -3.83
N GLN A 51 5.23 -4.25 -2.70
CA GLN A 51 4.84 -5.65 -2.42
C GLN A 51 3.50 -6.04 -3.02
N TRP A 52 2.52 -5.14 -3.04
CA TRP A 52 1.12 -5.49 -3.27
C TRP A 52 0.54 -4.95 -4.57
N LYS A 53 1.06 -3.84 -5.12
CA LYS A 53 0.44 -3.15 -6.26
C LYS A 53 0.36 -4.05 -7.50
N ASN A 54 1.39 -4.85 -7.75
CA ASN A 54 1.47 -5.73 -8.92
C ASN A 54 0.86 -7.12 -8.68
N ASN A 55 0.32 -7.37 -7.49
CA ASN A 55 -0.34 -8.63 -7.17
C ASN A 55 -1.85 -8.37 -7.05
N PRO A 56 -2.69 -8.81 -8.01
CA PRO A 56 -4.13 -8.52 -8.02
C PRO A 56 -4.86 -8.92 -6.73
N LYS A 57 -4.42 -10.02 -6.08
CA LYS A 57 -4.99 -10.47 -4.81
C LYS A 57 -4.62 -9.54 -3.64
N MET A 58 -3.46 -8.90 -3.70
CA MET A 58 -2.97 -8.05 -2.62
C MET A 58 -3.26 -6.56 -2.84
N ALA A 59 -3.38 -6.12 -4.10
CA ALA A 59 -3.58 -4.72 -4.46
C ALA A 59 -4.84 -4.11 -3.81
N MET A 60 -5.90 -4.91 -3.58
CA MET A 60 -7.12 -4.47 -2.90
C MET A 60 -6.91 -4.00 -1.45
N TYR A 61 -5.79 -4.36 -0.82
CA TYR A 61 -5.43 -3.92 0.54
C TYR A 61 -4.68 -2.57 0.58
N LEU A 62 -4.38 -1.97 -0.58
CA LEU A 62 -3.78 -0.63 -0.68
C LEU A 62 -4.84 0.48 -0.52
N ARG A 63 -5.57 0.44 0.60
CA ARG A 63 -6.61 1.43 0.94
C ARG A 63 -6.45 1.91 2.38
N PRO A 64 -6.93 3.12 2.73
CA PRO A 64 -6.72 3.70 4.05
C PRO A 64 -7.17 2.82 5.21
N ARG A 65 -8.26 2.07 5.04
CA ARG A 65 -8.81 1.20 6.10
C ARG A 65 -7.84 0.10 6.54
N THR A 66 -7.12 -0.49 5.59
CA THR A 66 -6.28 -1.67 5.82
C THR A 66 -4.82 -1.28 6.05
N LEU A 67 -4.32 -0.33 5.25
CA LEU A 67 -2.94 0.12 5.33
C LEU A 67 -2.63 0.86 6.63
N PHE A 68 -3.58 1.67 7.13
CA PHE A 68 -3.43 2.46 8.35
C PHE A 68 -4.15 1.82 9.55
N SER A 69 -4.28 0.48 9.56
CA SER A 69 -4.83 -0.21 10.73
C SER A 69 -3.79 -0.23 11.84
N ASN A 70 -4.13 0.29 13.03
CA ASN A 70 -3.23 0.31 14.18
C ASN A 70 -2.66 -1.08 14.52
N GLU A 71 -3.46 -2.13 14.37
CA GLU A 71 -3.05 -3.52 14.67
C GLU A 71 -1.88 -4.00 13.80
N ASN A 72 -1.78 -3.51 12.56
CA ASN A 72 -0.77 -3.96 11.60
C ASN A 72 0.32 -2.93 11.34
N PHE A 73 0.07 -1.65 11.63
CA PHE A 73 0.96 -0.56 11.24
C PHE A 73 2.34 -0.68 11.90
N GLU A 74 2.39 -1.06 13.18
CA GLU A 74 3.64 -1.31 13.89
C GLU A 74 4.46 -2.46 13.25
N ASN A 75 3.78 -3.52 12.78
CA ASN A 75 4.43 -4.59 12.04
C ASN A 75 5.05 -4.09 10.72
N TYR A 76 4.37 -3.17 10.03
CA TYR A 76 4.87 -2.59 8.79
C TYR A 76 6.08 -1.68 9.02
N ILE A 77 6.07 -0.88 10.09
CA ILE A 77 7.23 -0.07 10.46
C ILE A 77 8.44 -0.96 10.81
N ASN A 78 8.24 -2.00 11.61
CA ASN A 78 9.31 -2.97 11.91
C ASN A 78 9.83 -3.68 10.64
N GLU A 79 8.98 -3.87 9.63
CA GLU A 79 9.40 -4.37 8.34
C GLU A 79 10.28 -3.38 7.57
N VAL A 80 9.92 -2.09 7.56
CA VAL A 80 10.76 -1.01 6.99
C VAL A 80 12.14 -1.01 7.65
N GLU A 81 12.21 -1.11 8.98
CA GLU A 81 13.50 -1.15 9.70
C GLU A 81 14.35 -2.37 9.32
N ARG A 82 13.73 -3.56 9.19
CA ARG A 82 14.44 -4.77 8.74
C ARG A 82 15.02 -4.62 7.33
N ILE A 83 14.29 -3.95 6.44
CA ILE A 83 14.75 -3.66 5.08
C ILE A 83 15.91 -2.68 5.10
N ARG A 84 15.83 -1.63 5.94
CA ARG A 84 16.91 -0.64 6.09
C ARG A 84 18.20 -1.31 6.57
N GLN A 85 18.11 -2.31 7.44
CA GLN A 85 19.26 -3.09 7.91
C GLN A 85 19.85 -4.01 6.83
N ASN A 86 19.01 -4.59 5.96
CA ASN A 86 19.45 -5.60 4.97
C ASN A 86 18.87 -5.35 3.56
N PRO A 87 19.21 -4.23 2.90
CA PRO A 87 18.56 -3.83 1.65
C PRO A 87 18.77 -4.82 0.49
N LYS A 88 19.94 -5.47 0.42
CA LYS A 88 20.26 -6.45 -0.63
C LYS A 88 19.37 -7.69 -0.58
N LEU A 89 19.07 -8.19 0.63
CA LEU A 89 18.24 -9.37 0.82
C LEU A 89 16.81 -9.12 0.33
N TYR A 90 16.26 -7.96 0.70
CA TYR A 90 14.89 -7.59 0.33
C TYR A 90 14.74 -7.19 -1.14
N ALA A 91 15.78 -6.62 -1.76
CA ALA A 91 15.78 -6.36 -3.20
C ALA A 91 15.58 -7.65 -4.02
N GLU A 92 16.29 -8.73 -3.67
CA GLU A 92 16.12 -10.04 -4.32
C GLU A 92 14.76 -10.68 -4.00
N HIS A 93 14.25 -10.48 -2.78
CA HIS A 93 12.93 -10.95 -2.38
C HIS A 93 11.80 -10.27 -3.19
N PHE A 94 11.82 -8.94 -3.32
CA PHE A 94 10.79 -8.21 -4.07
C PHE A 94 10.83 -8.47 -5.57
N LYS A 95 12.01 -8.71 -6.15
CA LYS A 95 12.13 -9.17 -7.55
C LYS A 95 11.37 -10.48 -7.76
N LYS A 96 11.50 -11.43 -6.85
CA LYS A 96 10.78 -12.71 -6.92
C LYS A 96 9.28 -12.50 -6.79
N ILE A 97 8.82 -11.73 -5.80
CA ILE A 97 7.38 -11.48 -5.59
C ILE A 97 6.74 -10.86 -6.83
N ASN A 98 7.37 -9.86 -7.44
CA ASN A 98 6.80 -9.16 -8.59
C ASN A 98 6.91 -9.95 -9.90
N ASN A 99 7.84 -10.91 -10.00
CA ASN A 99 7.98 -11.80 -11.16
C ASN A 99 7.23 -13.14 -11.01
N ILE A 100 6.61 -13.43 -9.87
CA ILE A 100 5.72 -14.59 -9.76
C ILE A 100 4.46 -14.22 -10.55
N GLU A 101 4.47 -14.59 -11.83
CA GLU A 101 3.30 -14.64 -12.70
C GLU A 101 2.18 -15.32 -11.92
N THR A 102 1.16 -14.56 -11.54
CA THR A 102 -0.12 -15.18 -11.23
C THR A 102 -0.60 -15.79 -12.53
N SER A 103 -0.25 -17.05 -12.77
CA SER A 103 -0.82 -17.88 -13.83
C SER A 103 -2.31 -18.04 -13.54
N ALA A 104 -3.08 -17.06 -13.98
CA ALA A 104 -4.52 -17.16 -14.22
C ALA A 104 -4.69 -16.85 -15.70
N ALA A 105 -4.29 -17.82 -16.53
CA ALA A 105 -4.90 -17.94 -17.84
C ALA A 105 -6.43 -18.09 -17.64
N ASP A 106 -7.16 -17.43 -18.53
CA ASP A 106 -8.57 -17.63 -18.85
C ASP A 106 -9.61 -16.92 -17.95
N ASP A 107 -9.81 -15.61 -18.16
CA ASP A 107 -11.12 -14.98 -18.47
C ASP A 107 -10.98 -13.44 -18.62
N ASP A 108 -10.31 -12.99 -19.69
CA ASP A 108 -10.20 -11.55 -20.03
C ASP A 108 -11.51 -11.01 -20.64
N ASP A 109 -12.31 -11.89 -21.26
CA ASP A 109 -13.57 -11.55 -21.93
C ASP A 109 -14.63 -11.02 -20.95
N GLY A 110 -14.72 -11.60 -19.75
CA GLY A 110 -15.61 -11.11 -18.70
C GLY A 110 -15.26 -9.72 -18.17
N LEU A 111 -13.96 -9.38 -18.07
CA LEU A 111 -13.50 -8.07 -17.60
C LEU A 111 -13.70 -6.98 -18.65
N LYS A 112 -13.40 -7.28 -19.92
CA LYS A 112 -13.66 -6.36 -21.04
C LYS A 112 -15.15 -6.01 -21.17
N ALA A 113 -16.03 -6.98 -20.99
CA ALA A 113 -17.48 -6.76 -20.99
C ALA A 113 -17.97 -5.83 -19.86
N MET A 114 -17.28 -5.78 -18.71
CA MET A 114 -17.67 -4.88 -17.60
C MET A 114 -17.28 -3.42 -17.81
N PHE A 115 -16.18 -3.17 -18.51
CA PHE A 115 -15.65 -1.81 -18.68
C PHE A 115 -15.89 -1.21 -20.07
N GLY A 116 -16.35 -2.02 -21.03
CA GLY A 116 -16.72 -1.60 -22.39
C GLY A 116 -15.49 -1.17 -23.19
N GLU A 117 -15.16 -1.92 -24.24
CA GLU A 117 -14.40 -1.37 -25.36
C GLU A 117 -15.31 -0.57 -26.30
#